data_AF-A0A2N6TFB3-F1
#
_entry.id   AF-A0A2N6TFB3-F1
#
_cell.length_a   1.000
_cell.length_b   1.000
_cell.length_c   1.000
_cell.angle_alpha   90.00
_cell.angle_beta   90.00
_cell.angle_gamma   90.00
#
_symmetry.space_group_name_H-M   'P 1'
#
loop_
_entity.id
_entity.type
_entity.pdbx_description
1 polymer ?
#
loop_
_entity_poly.entity_id
_entity_poly.type
_entity_poly.pdbx_seq_one_letter_code
_entity_poly.pdbx_strand_id
1 'polypeptide(L)'
;MGNAQQELLKKLSNKSSINEIQSYIKAIMEIRGFNKEKSSDKILLLVEEVGELAKAIRKNENKLGIDKTKECNYSSVESEVADVFIVLLSICDILNIDLFKVFLDKEEENIKRTWSVDK
;
A
#
# COMPACT_ATOMS: atom_id res chain seq x y z
N MET A 1 12.12 16.00 -13.88
CA MET A 1 11.60 14.78 -13.21
C MET A 1 10.11 14.52 -13.48
N GLY A 2 9.27 15.53 -13.73
CA GLY A 2 7.81 15.34 -13.94
C GLY A 2 7.37 14.56 -15.18
N ASN A 3 8.26 14.24 -16.12
CA ASN A 3 7.88 13.59 -17.39
C ASN A 3 7.98 12.04 -17.33
N ALA A 4 9.04 11.48 -16.71
CA ALA A 4 9.27 10.03 -16.74
C ALA A 4 8.23 9.21 -15.94
N GLN A 5 7.85 9.67 -14.74
CA GLN A 5 6.83 8.98 -13.93
C GLN A 5 5.46 9.00 -14.63
N GLN A 6 5.09 10.11 -15.29
CA GLN A 6 3.83 10.21 -16.03
C GLN A 6 3.79 9.21 -17.19
N GLU A 7 4.88 9.11 -17.96
CA GLU A 7 4.98 8.14 -19.07
C GLU A 7 4.95 6.69 -18.58
N LEU A 8 5.54 6.39 -17.42
CA LEU A 8 5.43 5.06 -16.81
C LEU A 8 4.00 4.76 -16.35
N LEU A 9 3.32 5.73 -15.74
CA LEU A 9 1.95 5.56 -15.27
C LEU A 9 0.98 5.30 -16.42
N LYS A 10 1.15 5.97 -17.57
CA LYS A 10 0.35 5.76 -18.79
C LYS A 10 0.44 4.33 -19.34
N LYS A 11 1.46 3.57 -18.98
CA LYS A 11 1.60 2.15 -19.38
C LYS A 11 0.68 1.24 -18.57
N LEU A 12 0.25 1.67 -17.38
CA LEU A 12 -0.71 0.94 -16.58
C LEU A 12 -2.13 1.18 -17.11
N SER A 13 -2.92 0.11 -17.09
CA SER A 13 -4.36 0.11 -17.37
C SER A 13 -5.13 -0.67 -16.31
N ASN A 14 -6.46 -0.70 -16.44
CA ASN A 14 -7.34 -1.53 -15.60
C ASN A 14 -7.13 -3.05 -15.79
N LYS A 15 -6.31 -3.48 -16.75
CA LYS A 15 -5.93 -4.87 -16.97
C LYS A 15 -4.53 -5.21 -16.46
N SER A 16 -3.83 -4.25 -15.86
CA SER A 16 -2.48 -4.48 -15.36
C SER A 16 -2.49 -5.53 -14.25
N SER A 17 -1.57 -6.46 -14.37
CA SER A 17 -1.24 -7.42 -13.33
C SER A 17 -0.54 -6.73 -12.16
N ILE A 18 -0.58 -7.36 -11.00
CA ILE A 18 0.19 -6.94 -9.82
C ILE A 18 1.70 -6.89 -10.11
N ASN A 19 2.21 -7.76 -10.99
CA ASN A 19 3.64 -7.78 -11.38
C ASN A 19 4.02 -6.54 -12.21
N GLU A 20 3.11 -6.07 -13.07
CA GLU A 20 3.29 -4.81 -13.80
C GLU A 20 3.26 -3.60 -12.85
N ILE A 21 2.38 -3.63 -11.85
CA ILE A 21 2.33 -2.59 -10.80
C ILE A 21 3.61 -2.62 -9.96
N GLN A 22 4.11 -3.79 -9.55
CA GLN A 22 5.39 -3.92 -8.84
C GLN A 22 6.56 -3.37 -9.66
N SER A 23 6.58 -3.67 -10.97
CA SER A 23 7.59 -3.15 -11.90
C SER A 23 7.52 -1.62 -12.03
N TYR A 24 6.31 -1.07 -12.07
CA TYR A 24 6.10 0.39 -12.02
C TYR A 24 6.66 0.97 -10.72
N ILE A 25 6.29 0.42 -9.55
CA ILE A 25 6.75 0.92 -8.25
C ILE A 25 8.28 0.89 -8.14
N LYS A 26 8.92 -0.20 -8.57
CA LYS A 26 10.38 -0.30 -8.64
C LYS A 26 11.00 0.85 -9.43
N ALA A 27 10.51 1.09 -10.65
CA ALA A 27 11.00 2.19 -11.48
C ALA A 27 10.77 3.57 -10.83
N ILE A 28 9.66 3.75 -10.12
CA ILE A 28 9.39 4.99 -9.37
C ILE A 28 10.34 5.16 -8.18
N MET A 29 10.66 4.09 -7.45
CA MET A 29 11.62 4.15 -6.35
C MET A 29 13.02 4.52 -6.85
N GLU A 30 13.43 4.01 -8.01
CA GLU A 30 14.69 4.41 -8.66
C GLU A 30 14.68 5.88 -9.09
N ILE A 31 13.60 6.35 -9.75
CA ILE A 31 13.46 7.75 -10.17
C ILE A 31 13.51 8.72 -8.98
N ARG A 32 12.91 8.33 -7.86
CA ARG A 32 12.89 9.14 -6.63
C ARG A 32 14.17 9.01 -5.80
N GLY A 33 15.06 8.08 -6.14
CA GLY A 33 16.28 7.80 -5.38
C GLY A 33 16.04 7.06 -4.06
N PHE A 34 14.86 6.48 -3.87
CA PHE A 34 14.46 5.73 -2.68
C PHE A 34 14.87 4.26 -2.71
N ASN A 35 15.44 3.79 -3.84
CA ASN A 35 16.00 2.44 -3.98
C ASN A 35 17.22 2.17 -3.07
N LYS A 36 17.73 3.18 -2.37
CA LYS A 36 18.84 3.06 -1.40
C LYS A 36 18.37 2.94 0.05
N GLU A 37 17.08 3.11 0.29
CA GLU A 37 16.50 3.03 1.63
C GLU A 37 16.49 1.58 2.14
N LYS A 38 16.66 1.41 3.46
CA LYS A 38 16.63 0.08 4.07
C LYS A 38 15.18 -0.34 4.29
N SER A 39 14.95 -1.65 4.35
CA SER A 39 13.65 -2.20 4.76
C SER A 39 13.21 -1.72 6.16
N SER A 40 14.17 -1.45 7.06
CA SER A 40 13.92 -0.85 8.37
C SER A 40 13.37 0.59 8.31
N ASP A 41 13.67 1.33 7.25
CA ASP A 41 13.19 2.70 7.10
C ASP A 41 11.80 2.67 6.47
N LYS A 42 11.59 1.79 5.49
CA LYS A 42 10.28 1.60 4.86
C LYS A 42 9.21 1.03 5.78
N ILE A 43 9.57 0.20 6.76
CA ILE A 43 8.58 -0.28 7.73
C ILE A 43 8.04 0.86 8.60
N LEU A 44 8.85 1.89 8.90
CA LEU A 44 8.37 3.08 9.62
C LEU A 44 7.35 3.83 8.77
N LEU A 45 7.64 4.01 7.47
CA LEU A 45 6.70 4.61 6.53
C LEU A 45 5.40 3.78 6.43
N LEU A 46 5.49 2.45 6.38
CA LEU A 46 4.29 1.61 6.35
C LEU A 46 3.42 1.80 7.59
N VAL A 47 4.04 1.91 8.77
CA VAL A 47 3.32 2.17 10.03
C VAL A 47 2.65 3.55 10.02
N GLU A 48 3.31 4.55 9.43
CA GLU A 48 2.75 5.89 9.23
C GLU A 48 1.48 5.83 8.37
N GLU A 49 1.55 5.24 7.17
CA GLU A 49 0.39 5.12 6.26
C GLU A 49 -0.75 4.30 6.90
N VAL A 50 -0.43 3.23 7.65
CA VAL A 50 -1.44 2.44 8.38
C VAL A 50 -2.10 3.27 9.49
N GLY A 51 -1.35 4.16 10.14
CA GLY A 51 -1.88 5.11 11.12
C GLY A 51 -2.82 6.14 10.50
N GLU A 52 -2.48 6.64 9.32
CA GLU A 52 -3.32 7.55 8.53
C GLU A 52 -4.61 6.84 8.08
N LEU A 53 -4.50 5.62 7.57
CA LEU A 53 -5.64 4.76 7.24
C LEU A 53 -6.55 4.52 8.45
N ALA A 54 -5.98 4.17 9.61
CA ALA A 54 -6.75 3.97 10.83
C ALA A 54 -7.50 5.24 11.25
N LYS A 55 -6.86 6.42 11.11
CA LYS A 55 -7.47 7.72 11.38
C LYS A 55 -8.60 8.03 10.39
N ALA A 56 -8.44 7.69 9.10
CA ALA A 56 -9.47 7.87 8.08
C ALA A 56 -10.69 6.98 8.35
N ILE A 57 -10.49 5.67 8.61
CA ILE A 57 -11.56 4.73 8.93
C ILE A 57 -12.32 5.15 10.19
N ARG A 58 -11.59 5.46 11.28
CA ARG A 58 -12.20 5.86 12.56
C ARG A 58 -13.14 7.05 12.39
N LYS A 59 -12.80 7.99 11.51
CA LYS A 59 -13.62 9.16 11.24
C LYS A 59 -14.80 8.84 10.34
N ASN A 60 -14.60 8.04 9.29
CA ASN A 60 -15.68 7.61 8.40
C ASN A 60 -16.79 6.86 9.14
N GLU A 61 -16.44 6.06 10.15
CA GLU A 61 -17.41 5.33 10.95
C GLU A 61 -18.16 6.20 11.99
N ASN A 62 -17.79 7.46 12.21
CA ASN A 62 -18.40 8.40 13.17
C ASN A 62 -18.57 7.86 14.61
N LYS A 63 -17.84 6.79 15.00
CA LYS A 63 -18.04 6.08 16.29
C LYS A 63 -17.42 6.77 17.50
N LEU A 64 -16.63 7.83 17.32
CA LEU A 64 -15.99 8.61 18.39
C LEU A 64 -16.26 10.08 18.12
N GLY A 65 -16.58 10.87 19.15
CA GLY A 65 -16.88 12.29 19.01
C GLY A 65 -15.76 13.02 18.26
N ILE A 66 -16.06 13.52 17.06
CA ILE A 66 -15.12 14.27 16.23
C ILE A 66 -15.39 15.75 16.50
N ASP A 67 -14.32 16.51 16.72
CA ASP A 67 -14.36 17.96 16.70
C ASP A 67 -14.71 18.43 15.27
N LYS A 68 -15.99 18.79 15.06
CA LYS A 68 -16.55 19.22 13.77
C LYS A 68 -15.87 20.48 13.22
N THR A 69 -15.15 21.24 14.05
CA THR A 69 -14.40 22.43 13.59
C THR A 69 -13.14 22.07 12.79
N LYS A 70 -12.72 20.80 12.80
CA LYS A 70 -11.55 20.32 12.06
C LYS A 70 -11.88 19.54 10.79
N GLU A 71 -13.13 19.57 10.29
CA GLU A 71 -13.60 18.81 9.12
C GLU A 71 -12.89 19.13 7.79
N CYS A 72 -12.16 20.26 7.69
CA CYS A 72 -11.42 20.61 6.48
C CYS A 72 -10.08 19.87 6.38
N ASN A 73 -9.89 19.12 5.29
CA ASN A 73 -8.62 18.60 4.76
C ASN A 73 -8.13 17.24 5.31
N TYR A 74 -8.97 16.21 5.33
CA TYR A 74 -8.47 14.83 5.49
C TYR A 74 -8.53 14.05 4.18
N SER A 75 -7.51 13.22 3.96
CA SER A 75 -7.50 12.20 2.91
C SER A 75 -8.66 11.21 3.09
N SER A 76 -9.13 10.65 1.98
CA SER A 76 -10.18 9.63 2.02
C SER A 76 -9.62 8.26 2.40
N VAL A 77 -10.48 7.34 2.83
CA VAL A 77 -10.06 5.94 3.11
C VAL A 77 -9.43 5.31 1.88
N GLU A 78 -9.95 5.59 0.69
CA GLU A 78 -9.41 5.09 -0.58
C GLU A 78 -7.98 5.58 -0.85
N SER A 79 -7.68 6.85 -0.52
CA SER A 79 -6.32 7.40 -0.66
C SER A 79 -5.36 6.66 0.26
N GLU A 80 -5.72 6.54 1.54
CA GLU A 80 -4.85 5.92 2.54
C GLU A 80 -4.63 4.42 2.29
N VAL A 81 -5.64 3.72 1.76
CA VAL A 81 -5.48 2.33 1.30
C VAL A 81 -4.47 2.25 0.15
N ALA A 82 -4.50 3.21 -0.78
CA ALA A 82 -3.54 3.25 -1.89
C ALA A 82 -2.12 3.55 -1.38
N ASP A 83 -1.96 4.45 -0.41
CA ASP A 83 -0.65 4.78 0.16
C ASP A 83 -0.04 3.58 0.91
N VAL A 84 -0.83 2.89 1.76
CA VAL A 84 -0.41 1.62 2.39
C VAL A 84 0.03 0.60 1.34
N PHE A 85 -0.73 0.45 0.25
CA PHE A 85 -0.41 -0.47 -0.82
C PHE A 85 0.90 -0.11 -1.54
N ILE A 86 1.10 1.17 -1.89
CA ILE A 86 2.31 1.66 -2.55
C ILE A 86 3.55 1.41 -1.68
N VAL A 87 3.47 1.70 -0.37
CA VAL A 87 4.58 1.48 0.54
C VAL A 87 4.86 -0.01 0.72
N LEU A 88 3.84 -0.85 0.84
CA LEU A 88 4.01 -2.30 0.87
C LEU A 88 4.73 -2.84 -0.38
N LEU A 89 4.35 -2.39 -1.58
CA LEU A 89 5.03 -2.79 -2.81
C LEU A 89 6.49 -2.32 -2.86
N SER A 90 6.79 -1.14 -2.30
CA SER A 90 8.18 -0.66 -2.19
C SER A 90 9.03 -1.54 -1.28
N ILE A 91 8.43 -2.07 -0.19
CA ILE A 91 9.10 -3.03 0.70
C ILE A 91 9.34 -4.35 -0.04
N CYS A 92 8.38 -4.80 -0.84
CA CYS A 92 8.54 -6.00 -1.66
C CYS A 92 9.72 -5.86 -2.63
N ASP A 93 9.90 -4.70 -3.27
CA ASP A 93 11.05 -4.46 -4.15
C ASP A 93 12.39 -4.53 -3.39
N ILE A 94 12.50 -3.85 -2.24
CA ILE A 94 13.72 -3.87 -1.41
C ILE A 94 14.09 -5.29 -0.95
N LEU A 95 13.07 -6.09 -0.59
CA LEU A 95 13.25 -7.47 -0.13
C LEU A 95 13.31 -8.49 -1.28
N ASN A 96 13.23 -8.05 -2.54
CA ASN A 96 13.18 -8.91 -3.72
C ASN A 96 12.06 -9.97 -3.66
N ILE A 97 10.86 -9.52 -3.27
CA ILE A 97 9.65 -10.34 -3.12
C ILE A 97 8.74 -10.16 -4.35
N ASP A 98 8.39 -11.27 -4.99
CA ASP A 98 7.25 -11.36 -5.91
C ASP A 98 5.97 -11.50 -5.07
N LEU A 99 5.17 -10.42 -4.99
CA LEU A 99 4.02 -10.37 -4.11
C LEU A 99 2.94 -11.35 -4.56
N PHE A 100 2.73 -11.51 -5.86
CA PHE A 100 1.69 -12.40 -6.38
C PHE A 100 2.00 -13.85 -6.06
N LYS A 101 3.26 -14.25 -6.28
CA LYS A 101 3.73 -15.58 -5.95
C LYS A 101 3.57 -15.88 -4.47
N VAL A 102 4.07 -14.98 -3.60
CA VAL A 102 3.96 -15.16 -2.14
C VAL A 102 2.51 -15.17 -1.67
N PHE A 103 1.64 -14.38 -2.30
CA PHE A 103 0.20 -14.41 -2.04
C PHE A 103 -0.39 -15.79 -2.36
N LEU A 104 -0.12 -16.35 -3.54
CA LEU A 104 -0.61 -17.68 -3.94
C LEU A 104 -0.11 -18.77 -2.99
N ASP A 105 1.20 -18.79 -2.70
CA ASP A 105 1.80 -19.74 -1.77
C ASP A 105 1.12 -19.67 -0.39
N LYS A 106 0.86 -18.45 0.09
CA LYS A 106 0.21 -18.21 1.39
C LYS A 106 -1.24 -18.65 1.40
N GLU A 107 -1.98 -18.45 0.31
CA GLU A 107 -3.38 -18.85 0.18
C GLU A 107 -3.56 -20.37 0.09
N GLU A 108 -2.65 -21.08 -0.60
CA GLU A 108 -2.64 -22.55 -0.60
C GLU A 108 -2.51 -23.14 0.81
N GLU A 109 -1.73 -22.50 1.68
CA GLU A 109 -1.68 -22.86 3.09
C GLU A 109 -2.97 -22.49 3.83
N ASN A 110 -3.54 -21.31 3.57
CA ASN A 110 -4.74 -20.82 4.26
C ASN A 110 -5.96 -21.69 3.97
N ILE A 111 -6.09 -22.22 2.75
CA ILE A 111 -7.16 -23.15 2.35
C ILE A 111 -7.13 -24.44 3.17
N LYS A 112 -5.94 -24.88 3.64
CA LYS A 112 -5.79 -26.08 4.47
C LYS A 112 -6.13 -25.83 5.93
N ARG A 113 -6.36 -24.58 6.34
CA ARG A 113 -6.68 -24.21 7.73
C ARG A 113 -8.15 -24.44 8.03
N THR A 114 -8.44 -24.95 9.22
CA THR A 114 -9.79 -24.99 9.77
C THR A 114 -9.97 -23.78 10.68
N TRP A 115 -10.94 -22.93 10.38
CA TRP A 115 -11.25 -21.75 11.17
C TRP A 115 -12.39 -22.10 12.13
N SER A 116 -12.12 -22.11 13.43
CA SER A 116 -13.16 -22.10 14.46
C SER A 116 -13.55 -20.66 14.73
N VAL A 117 -14.80 -20.31 14.45
CA VAL A 117 -15.38 -19.04 14.89
C VAL A 117 -16.24 -19.37 16.09
N ASP A 118 -15.79 -18.97 17.29
CA ASP A 118 -16.66 -18.96 18.46
C ASP A 118 -17.79 -17.95 18.16
N LYS A 119 -19.02 -18.45 18.10
CA LYS A 119 -20.23 -17.65 17.89
C LYS A 119 -20.66 -16.95 19.18
#